data_AF-A0A2J4GBG5-F1
#
_entry.id   AF-A0A2J4GBG5-F1
#
_cell.length_a   1.000
_cell.length_b   1.000
_cell.length_c   1.000
_cell.angle_alpha   90.00
_cell.angle_beta   90.00
_cell.angle_gamma   90.00
#
_symmetry.space_group_name_H-M   'P 1'
#
loop_
_entity.id
_entity.type
_entity.pdbx_description
1 polymer ?
#
loop_
_entity_poly.entity_id
_entity_poly.type
_entity_poly.pdbx_seq_one_letter_code
_entity_poly.pdbx_strand_id
1 'polypeptide(L)'
;MVSVKAELTPEQAEALNKALEVLVRANELGLLDTVKDLLDPEFIGRLSSLLLTPGTLKLLDHIDDILELLGSVDYEALKEKAPVLVEALKSLPKEPQPIGLLGLLKALSDPEVQRGLGVVLELLKALGRQGRK
;
A
#
# COMPACT_ATOMS: atom_id res chain seq x y z
N MET A 1 -27.91 25.10 29.38
CA MET A 1 -28.85 25.75 28.43
C MET A 1 -28.19 27.03 27.94
N VAL A 2 -27.61 27.02 26.74
CA VAL A 2 -27.07 28.24 26.12
C VAL A 2 -28.22 28.86 25.32
N SER A 3 -28.87 29.88 25.86
CA SER A 3 -29.87 30.66 25.11
C SER A 3 -29.14 31.66 24.22
N VAL A 4 -28.89 31.29 22.96
CA VAL A 4 -28.47 32.23 21.93
C VAL A 4 -29.70 33.00 21.46
N LYS A 5 -29.93 34.20 22.00
CA LYS A 5 -30.82 35.18 21.38
C LYS A 5 -30.02 35.96 20.34
N ALA A 6 -29.82 35.36 19.18
CA ALA A 6 -29.50 36.09 17.96
C ALA A 6 -30.83 36.27 17.21
N GLU A 7 -31.18 37.51 16.84
CA GLU A 7 -32.30 37.75 15.92
C GLU A 7 -31.87 37.25 14.53
N LEU A 8 -32.14 35.97 14.28
CA LEU A 8 -31.84 35.31 13.02
C LEU A 8 -32.81 35.84 11.96
N THR A 9 -32.30 36.19 10.77
CA THR A 9 -33.18 36.43 9.63
C THR A 9 -33.91 35.14 9.24
N PRO A 10 -35.06 35.22 8.55
CA PRO A 10 -35.78 34.02 8.08
C PRO A 10 -34.89 33.04 7.29
N GLU A 11 -33.99 33.57 6.46
CA GLU A 11 -33.05 32.77 5.66
C GLU A 11 -31.99 32.08 6.52
N GLN A 12 -31.48 32.76 7.56
CA GLN A 12 -30.53 32.18 8.51
C GLN A 12 -31.18 31.07 9.34
N ALA A 13 -32.45 31.26 9.74
CA ALA A 13 -33.22 30.24 10.44
C ALA A 13 -33.48 29.01 9.55
N GLU A 14 -33.79 29.22 8.26
CA GLU A 14 -33.96 28.13 7.31
C GLU A 14 -32.66 27.35 7.06
N ALA A 15 -31.53 28.04 6.89
CA ALA A 15 -30.23 27.41 6.69
C ALA A 15 -29.81 26.58 7.92
N LEU A 16 -30.05 27.09 9.13
CA LEU A 16 -29.81 26.34 10.38
C LEU A 16 -30.71 25.11 10.48
N ASN A 17 -31.98 25.22 10.12
CA ASN A 17 -32.89 24.06 10.09
C ASN A 17 -32.42 22.99 9.12
N LYS A 18 -31.98 23.37 7.91
CA LYS A 18 -31.41 22.42 6.93
C LYS A 18 -30.13 21.76 7.45
N ALA A 19 -29.23 22.53 8.08
CA ALA A 19 -28.02 21.98 8.69
C ALA A 19 -28.34 21.00 9.82
N LEU A 20 -29.32 21.33 10.68
CA LEU A 20 -29.81 20.44 11.73
C LEU A 20 -30.43 19.18 11.14
N GLU A 21 -31.21 19.28 10.06
CA GLU A 21 -31.78 18.12 9.38
C GLU A 21 -30.69 17.18 8.82
N VAL A 22 -29.63 17.74 8.24
CA VAL A 22 -28.47 16.95 7.78
C VAL A 22 -27.79 16.26 8.96
N LEU A 23 -27.59 16.96 10.08
CA LEU A 23 -27.00 16.37 11.28
C LEU A 23 -27.87 15.26 11.87
N VAL A 24 -29.19 15.45 11.90
CA VAL A 24 -30.15 14.43 12.35
C VAL A 24 -30.08 13.20 11.44
N ARG A 25 -30.12 13.38 10.11
CA ARG A 25 -29.96 12.25 9.18
C ARG A 25 -28.61 11.55 9.32
N ALA A 26 -27.53 12.31 9.49
CA ALA A 26 -26.21 11.74 9.75
C ALA A 26 -26.17 10.94 11.06
N ASN A 27 -26.90 11.38 12.09
CA ASN A 27 -27.06 10.66 13.34
C ASN A 27 -27.88 9.38 13.17
N GLU A 28 -28.99 9.45 12.45
CA GLU A 28 -29.85 8.29 12.14
C GLU A 28 -29.10 7.21 11.33
N LEU A 29 -28.17 7.62 10.47
CA LEU A 29 -27.30 6.74 9.72
C LEU A 29 -26.10 6.20 10.54
N GLY A 30 -25.96 6.62 11.81
CA GLY A 30 -24.83 6.24 12.67
C GLY A 30 -23.49 6.87 12.25
N LEU A 31 -23.49 7.84 11.34
CA LEU A 31 -22.28 8.53 10.89
C LEU A 31 -21.70 9.42 11.99
N LEU A 32 -22.55 10.06 12.79
CA LEU A 32 -22.07 10.86 13.93
C LEU A 32 -21.42 9.99 15.01
N ASP A 33 -21.98 8.80 15.26
CA ASP A 33 -21.37 7.82 16.17
C ASP A 33 -20.03 7.32 15.61
N THR A 34 -19.96 7.05 14.30
CA THR A 34 -18.70 6.67 13.64
C THR A 34 -17.65 7.77 13.75
N VAL A 35 -18.01 9.03 13.52
CA VAL A 35 -17.10 10.18 13.68
C VAL A 35 -16.67 10.31 15.14
N LYS A 36 -17.59 10.14 16.08
CA LYS A 36 -17.29 10.19 17.52
C LYS A 36 -16.31 9.08 17.92
N ASP A 37 -16.51 7.86 17.43
CA ASP A 37 -15.61 6.73 17.68
C ASP A 37 -14.24 6.95 17.04
N LEU A 38 -14.19 7.58 15.86
CA LEU A 38 -12.94 7.97 15.21
C LEU A 38 -12.20 9.09 15.97
N LEU A 39 -12.94 9.95 16.67
CA LEU A 39 -12.40 11.01 17.52
C LEU A 39 -12.06 10.52 18.94
N ASP A 40 -12.23 9.23 19.22
CA ASP A 40 -11.84 8.64 20.49
C ASP A 40 -10.34 8.89 20.75
N PRO A 41 -9.96 9.43 21.93
CA PRO A 41 -8.57 9.76 22.23
C PRO A 41 -7.61 8.57 22.15
N GLU A 42 -8.05 7.35 22.46
CA GLU A 42 -7.21 6.16 22.33
C GLU A 42 -6.98 5.81 20.86
N PHE A 43 -8.04 5.91 20.04
CA PHE A 43 -7.94 5.69 18.61
C PHE A 43 -7.07 6.76 17.92
N ILE A 44 -7.25 8.03 18.25
CA ILE A 44 -6.39 9.13 17.77
C ILE A 44 -4.95 8.97 18.27
N GLY A 45 -4.74 8.52 19.50
CA GLY A 45 -3.41 8.21 20.03
C GLY A 45 -2.73 7.08 19.26
N ARG A 46 -3.47 6.01 18.93
CA ARG A 46 -2.96 4.90 18.13
C ARG A 46 -2.67 5.34 16.69
N LEU A 47 -3.61 6.04 16.04
CA LEU A 47 -3.42 6.56 14.69
C LEU A 47 -2.23 7.52 14.61
N SER A 48 -2.10 8.45 15.54
CA SER A 48 -0.97 9.37 15.58
C SER A 48 0.35 8.63 15.78
N SER A 49 0.41 7.64 16.68
CA SER A 49 1.63 6.83 16.84
C SER A 49 2.01 6.03 15.60
N LEU A 50 1.03 5.59 14.80
CA LEU A 50 1.25 4.90 13.54
C LEU A 50 1.61 5.86 12.39
N LEU A 51 0.93 7.00 12.28
CA LEU A 51 1.08 7.96 11.19
C LEU A 51 2.31 8.86 11.36
N LEU A 52 2.65 9.23 12.60
CA LEU A 52 3.76 10.14 12.92
C LEU A 52 5.12 9.43 13.00
N THR A 53 5.20 8.14 12.66
CA THR A 53 6.52 7.51 12.52
C THR A 53 7.27 8.11 11.33
N PRO A 54 8.61 8.24 11.40
CA PRO A 54 9.38 8.74 10.26
C PRO A 54 9.17 7.93 8.98
N GLY A 55 8.93 6.61 9.11
CA GLY A 55 8.67 5.73 7.97
C GLY A 55 7.33 6.01 7.30
N THR A 56 6.26 6.19 8.07
CA THR A 56 4.93 6.50 7.51
C THR A 56 4.83 7.91 6.97
N LEU A 57 5.45 8.90 7.61
CA LEU A 57 5.51 10.26 7.07
C LEU A 57 6.23 10.28 5.71
N LYS A 58 7.36 9.58 5.61
CA LYS A 58 8.07 9.45 4.34
C LYS A 58 7.23 8.74 3.25
N LEU A 59 6.40 7.77 3.62
CA LEU A 59 5.49 7.12 2.67
C LEU A 59 4.36 8.06 2.24
N LEU A 60 3.82 8.86 3.17
CA LEU A 60 2.80 9.88 2.88
C LEU A 60 3.34 10.97 1.95
N ASP A 61 4.58 11.42 2.18
CA ASP A 61 5.26 12.41 1.34
C ASP A 61 5.43 11.95 -0.12
N HIS A 62 5.42 10.63 -0.35
CA HIS A 62 5.58 10.00 -1.66
C HIS A 62 4.37 9.14 -2.04
N ILE A 63 3.19 9.40 -1.46
CA ILE A 63 2.03 8.53 -1.67
C ILE A 63 1.57 8.53 -3.13
N ASP A 64 1.65 9.66 -3.80
CA ASP A 64 1.30 9.78 -5.22
C ASP A 64 2.25 8.95 -6.09
N ASP A 65 3.57 9.03 -5.83
CA ASP A 65 4.58 8.21 -6.52
C ASP A 65 4.33 6.71 -6.27
N ILE A 66 3.96 6.33 -5.05
CA ILE A 66 3.64 4.95 -4.69
C ILE A 66 2.38 4.49 -5.42
N LEU A 67 1.33 5.31 -5.45
CA LEU A 67 0.09 4.99 -6.15
C LEU A 67 0.30 4.89 -7.66
N GLU A 68 1.13 5.76 -8.24
CA GLU A 68 1.53 5.69 -9.65
C GLU A 68 2.32 4.40 -9.93
N LEU A 69 3.28 4.05 -9.08
CA LEU A 69 4.03 2.80 -9.20
C LEU A 69 3.09 1.59 -9.12
N LEU A 70 2.18 1.56 -8.14
CA LEU A 70 1.21 0.49 -7.99
C LEU A 70 0.24 0.41 -9.18
N GLY A 71 -0.15 1.55 -9.76
CA GLY A 71 -0.97 1.60 -10.98
C GLY A 71 -0.21 1.21 -12.25
N SER A 72 1.12 1.38 -12.27
CA SER A 72 1.99 1.00 -13.38
C SER A 72 2.33 -0.50 -13.40
N VAL A 73 2.12 -1.19 -12.28
CA VAL A 73 2.33 -2.62 -12.16
C VAL A 73 1.20 -3.36 -12.87
N ASP A 74 1.55 -4.18 -13.85
CA ASP A 74 0.64 -5.18 -14.41
C ASP A 74 0.32 -6.22 -13.33
N TYR A 75 -0.82 -6.03 -12.67
CA TYR A 75 -1.28 -6.87 -11.58
C TYR A 75 -1.40 -8.35 -11.97
N GLU A 76 -1.85 -8.64 -13.19
CA GLU A 76 -2.01 -10.02 -13.67
C GLU A 76 -0.63 -10.66 -13.89
N ALA A 77 0.31 -9.94 -14.51
CA ALA A 77 1.68 -10.41 -14.64
C ALA A 77 2.35 -10.63 -13.27
N LEU A 78 2.08 -9.75 -12.29
CA LEU A 78 2.62 -9.88 -10.95
C LEU A 78 2.02 -11.08 -10.21
N LYS A 79 0.70 -11.27 -10.29
CA LYS A 79 -0.02 -12.37 -9.66
C LYS A 79 0.40 -13.74 -10.20
N GLU A 80 0.69 -13.84 -11.49
CA GLU A 80 1.17 -15.07 -12.12
C GLU A 80 2.62 -15.40 -11.70
N LYS A 81 3.52 -14.40 -11.71
CA LYS A 81 4.97 -14.62 -11.56
C LYS A 81 5.48 -14.55 -10.12
N ALA A 82 4.84 -13.74 -9.26
CA ALA A 82 5.28 -13.53 -7.88
C ALA A 82 5.27 -14.82 -7.02
N PRO A 83 4.24 -15.69 -7.07
CA PRO A 83 4.24 -16.91 -6.27
C PRO A 83 5.40 -17.84 -6.59
N VAL A 84 5.75 -17.97 -7.87
CA VAL A 84 6.89 -18.79 -8.34
C VAL A 84 8.20 -18.24 -7.77
N LEU A 85 8.37 -16.92 -7.78
CA LEU A 85 9.55 -16.26 -7.23
C LEU A 85 9.65 -16.46 -5.71
N VAL A 86 8.55 -16.29 -4.99
CA VAL A 86 8.47 -16.47 -3.53
C VAL A 86 8.78 -17.91 -3.14
N GLU A 87 8.23 -18.89 -3.86
CA GLU A 87 8.47 -20.29 -3.56
C GLU A 87 9.93 -20.69 -3.85
N ALA A 88 10.50 -20.19 -4.95
CA ALA A 88 11.91 -20.37 -5.24
C ALA A 88 12.80 -19.82 -4.11
N LEU A 89 12.51 -18.61 -3.61
CA LEU A 89 13.25 -18.02 -2.48
C LEU A 89 13.11 -18.82 -1.19
N LYS A 90 11.92 -19.36 -0.88
CA LYS A 90 11.70 -20.20 0.30
C LYS A 90 12.44 -21.53 0.22
N SER A 91 12.61 -22.07 -0.99
CA SER A 91 13.33 -23.32 -1.22
C SER A 91 14.86 -23.18 -1.13
N LEU A 92 15.38 -21.94 -1.07
CA LEU A 92 16.81 -21.71 -0.92
C LEU A 92 17.30 -22.24 0.44
N PRO A 93 18.38 -23.04 0.46
CA PRO A 93 18.99 -23.44 1.71
C PRO A 93 19.51 -22.19 2.45
N LYS A 94 19.30 -22.14 3.77
CA LYS A 94 19.77 -21.02 4.62
C LYS A 94 21.28 -20.80 4.53
N GLU A 95 22.03 -21.87 4.29
CA GLU A 95 23.47 -21.86 4.08
C GLU A 95 23.80 -22.64 2.80
N PRO A 96 24.08 -21.95 1.67
CA PRO A 96 24.46 -22.61 0.44
C PRO A 96 25.85 -23.23 0.57
N GLN A 97 26.00 -24.48 0.11
CA GLN A 97 27.29 -25.15 0.14
C GLN A 97 28.26 -24.51 -0.88
N PRO A 98 29.53 -24.28 -0.49
CA PRO A 98 30.52 -23.75 -1.41
C PRO A 98 30.79 -24.76 -2.54
N ILE A 99 30.71 -24.29 -3.78
CA ILE A 99 31.00 -25.08 -4.98
C ILE A 99 32.37 -24.71 -5.56
N GLY A 100 33.21 -25.72 -5.84
CA GLY A 100 34.48 -25.54 -6.55
C GLY A 100 34.31 -25.41 -8.07
N LEU A 101 35.39 -25.14 -8.81
CA LEU A 101 35.36 -24.92 -10.26
C LEU A 101 34.73 -26.07 -11.07
N LEU A 102 35.04 -27.32 -10.70
CA LEU A 102 34.44 -28.52 -11.30
C LEU A 102 32.94 -28.63 -11.00
N GLY A 103 32.54 -28.26 -9.77
CA GLY A 103 31.15 -28.21 -9.36
C GLY A 103 30.37 -27.16 -10.14
N LEU A 104 30.97 -25.99 -10.37
CA LEU A 104 30.39 -24.94 -11.20
C LEU A 104 30.18 -25.40 -12.65
N LEU A 105 31.18 -26.02 -13.28
CA LEU A 105 31.04 -26.54 -14.65
C LEU A 105 29.95 -27.60 -14.76
N LYS A 106 29.85 -28.48 -13.75
CA LYS A 106 28.78 -29.47 -13.67
C LYS A 106 27.42 -28.81 -13.50
N ALA A 107 27.31 -27.80 -12.63
CA ALA A 107 26.08 -27.04 -12.43
C ALA A 107 25.63 -26.31 -13.70
N LEU A 108 26.56 -25.73 -14.47
CA LEU A 108 26.23 -25.10 -15.76
C LEU A 108 25.72 -26.11 -16.82
N SER A 109 26.02 -27.39 -16.64
CA SER A 109 25.51 -28.47 -17.50
C SER A 109 24.19 -29.05 -17.00
N ASP A 110 23.73 -28.64 -15.81
CA ASP A 110 22.49 -29.11 -15.21
C ASP A 110 21.27 -28.47 -15.90
N PRO A 111 20.27 -29.25 -16.35
CA PRO A 111 19.10 -28.72 -17.05
C PRO A 111 18.26 -27.74 -16.24
N GLU A 112 18.18 -27.87 -14.91
CA GLU A 112 17.41 -26.96 -14.05
C GLU A 112 18.14 -25.63 -13.89
N VAL A 113 19.46 -25.68 -13.68
CA VAL A 113 20.32 -24.49 -13.62
C VAL A 113 20.29 -23.72 -14.94
N GLN A 114 20.34 -24.43 -16.08
CA GLN A 114 20.24 -23.81 -17.40
C GLN A 114 18.90 -23.09 -17.63
N ARG A 115 17.78 -23.69 -17.18
CA ARG A 115 16.46 -23.04 -17.25
C ARG A 115 16.43 -21.75 -16.41
N GLY A 116 16.95 -21.80 -15.18
CA GLY A 116 17.05 -20.63 -14.31
C GLY A 116 17.92 -19.54 -14.90
N LEU A 117 19.11 -19.89 -15.42
CA LEU A 117 20.00 -18.96 -16.13
C LEU A 117 19.33 -18.35 -17.36
N GLY A 118 18.52 -19.12 -18.10
CA GLY A 118 17.73 -18.60 -19.21
C GLY A 118 16.79 -17.46 -18.79
N VAL A 119 16.06 -17.64 -17.68
CA VAL A 119 15.19 -16.59 -17.11
C VAL A 119 16.01 -15.36 -16.71
N VAL A 120 17.16 -15.55 -16.05
CA VAL A 120 18.05 -14.44 -15.66
C VAL A 120 18.55 -13.69 -16.90
N LEU A 121 18.96 -14.40 -17.95
CA LEU A 121 19.44 -13.78 -19.19
C LEU A 121 18.33 -12.99 -19.90
N GLU A 122 17.09 -13.51 -19.94
CA GLU A 122 15.96 -12.77 -20.51
C GLU A 122 15.62 -11.52 -19.68
N LEU A 123 15.68 -11.60 -18.34
CA LEU A 123 15.54 -10.44 -17.47
C LEU A 123 16.62 -9.39 -17.76
N LEU A 124 17.89 -9.80 -17.86
CA LEU A 124 19.01 -8.91 -18.18
C LEU A 124 18.85 -8.27 -19.56
N LYS A 125 18.39 -9.04 -20.57
CA LYS A 125 18.08 -8.50 -21.91
C LYS A 125 16.95 -7.47 -21.85
N ALA A 126 15.90 -7.72 -21.07
CA ALA A 126 14.78 -6.80 -20.89
C ALA A 126 15.23 -5.49 -20.22
N LEU A 127 16.01 -5.59 -19.14
CA LEU A 127 16.60 -4.43 -18.46
C LEU A 127 17.48 -3.61 -19.41
N GLY A 128 18.36 -4.26 -20.17
CA GLY A 128 19.23 -3.59 -21.15
C GLY A 128 18.47 -2.91 -22.29
N ARG A 129 17.28 -3.41 -22.67
CA ARG A 129 16.40 -2.76 -23.65
C ARG A 129 15.74 -1.50 -23.08
N GLN A 130 15.34 -1.52 -21.81
CA GLN A 130 14.73 -0.35 -21.16
C GLN A 130 15.76 0.73 -20.78
N GLY A 131 16.96 0.34 -20.36
CA GLY A 131 18.06 1.25 -20.02
C GLY A 131 18.77 1.88 -21.22
N ARG A 132 18.30 1.63 -22.45
CA ARG A 132 18.79 2.27 -23.68
C ARG A 132 18.08 3.60 -24.01
N LYS A 133 17.25 4.11 -23.10
CA LYS A 133 16.66 5.44 -23.16
C LYS A 133 17.68 6.51 -22.80
#